data_AF-A0A6L3F8C0-F1
#
_entry.id   AF-A0A6L3F8C0-F1
#
_cell.length_a   1.000
_cell.length_b   1.000
_cell.length_c   1.000
_cell.angle_alpha   90.00
_cell.angle_beta   90.00
_cell.angle_gamma   90.00
#
_symmetry.space_group_name_H-M   'P 1'
#
loop_
_entity.id
_entity.type
_entity.pdbx_description
1 polymer ?
#
loop_
_entity_poly.entity_id
_entity_poly.type
_entity_poly.pdbx_seq_one_letter_code
_entity_poly.pdbx_strand_id
1 'polypeptide(L)'
;MATQNPATPLVQTNTEARELTKKPRIGESIIQGFLFLCGAISILTTVGIVYELGKEALLFFTTPEVTLYEFFTGTNWQPAILEFGIWPLILATIFTSLIAMLVALPVGLAKAVYLSEYASDRARNILKPLL
;
A
#
# COMPACT_ATOMS: atom_id res chain seq x y z
N MET A 1 43.68 19.95 -57.95
CA MET A 1 42.95 20.47 -56.79
C MET A 1 42.20 19.29 -56.15
N ALA A 2 42.62 18.88 -54.92
CA ALA A 2 42.07 17.86 -53.99
C ALA A 2 41.90 16.40 -54.51
N THR A 3 42.87 15.47 -54.40
CA THR A 3 43.28 14.64 -53.23
C THR A 3 42.22 13.67 -52.69
N GLN A 4 42.39 12.39 -53.03
CA GLN A 4 41.78 11.17 -52.49
C GLN A 4 42.18 10.98 -51.01
N ASN A 5 41.22 10.90 -50.08
CA ASN A 5 41.46 10.66 -48.65
C ASN A 5 41.26 9.17 -48.32
N PRO A 6 42.25 8.45 -47.76
CA PRO A 6 42.16 7.02 -47.47
C PRO A 6 41.36 6.73 -46.19
N ALA A 7 40.57 5.64 -46.23
CA ALA A 7 39.86 5.11 -45.08
C ALA A 7 40.83 4.73 -43.93
N THR A 8 40.54 5.23 -42.74
CA THR A 8 41.30 5.06 -41.49
C THR A 8 41.34 3.58 -41.05
N PRO A 9 42.47 3.05 -40.54
CA PRO A 9 42.54 1.69 -40.03
C PRO A 9 41.77 1.54 -38.71
N LEU A 10 41.03 0.44 -38.61
CA LEU A 10 40.12 0.09 -37.52
C LEU A 10 40.95 -0.26 -36.28
N VAL A 11 40.87 0.57 -35.25
CA VAL A 11 41.49 0.33 -33.94
C VAL A 11 40.92 -0.95 -33.34
N GLN A 12 41.69 -2.04 -33.39
CA GLN A 12 41.41 -3.27 -32.67
C GLN A 12 41.78 -3.07 -31.20
N THR A 13 40.85 -2.54 -30.40
CA THR A 13 40.98 -2.55 -28.95
C THR A 13 40.77 -3.97 -28.47
N ASN A 14 41.88 -4.70 -28.29
CA ASN A 14 41.93 -5.95 -27.54
C ASN A 14 41.27 -5.73 -26.18
N THR A 15 40.01 -6.15 -26.08
CA THR A 15 39.25 -6.15 -24.83
C THR A 15 39.66 -7.40 -24.10
N GLU A 16 40.71 -7.30 -23.30
CA GLU A 16 40.99 -8.28 -22.25
C GLU A 16 39.72 -8.47 -21.43
N ALA A 17 39.13 -9.66 -21.52
CA ALA A 17 38.01 -10.08 -20.72
C ALA A 17 38.45 -10.13 -19.25
N ARG A 18 38.27 -9.01 -18.54
CA ARG A 18 38.44 -8.95 -17.09
C ARG A 18 37.35 -9.81 -16.46
N GLU A 19 37.67 -11.05 -16.11
CA GLU A 19 36.81 -11.87 -15.26
C GLU A 19 36.62 -11.17 -13.91
N LEU A 20 35.39 -10.69 -13.69
CA LEU A 20 34.95 -10.08 -12.45
C LEU A 20 34.58 -11.19 -11.44
N THR A 21 35.58 -11.71 -10.74
CA THR A 21 35.35 -12.69 -9.66
C THR A 21 34.48 -12.07 -8.54
N LYS A 22 33.21 -12.50 -8.47
CA LYS A 22 32.24 -12.12 -7.43
C LYS A 22 32.69 -12.65 -6.08
N LYS A 23 33.13 -11.75 -5.19
CA LYS A 23 33.42 -12.05 -3.79
C LYS A 23 32.09 -12.22 -3.03
N PRO A 24 31.79 -13.37 -2.40
CA PRO A 24 30.52 -13.55 -1.69
C PRO A 24 30.51 -12.65 -0.45
N ARG A 25 29.61 -11.65 -0.41
CA ARG A 25 29.37 -10.82 0.78
C ARG A 25 28.29 -11.51 1.62
N ILE A 26 28.69 -12.24 2.65
CA ILE A 26 27.78 -12.97 3.56
C ILE A 26 26.68 -12.06 4.12
N GLY A 27 26.99 -10.78 4.38
CA GLY A 27 26.00 -9.81 4.84
C GLY A 27 24.87 -9.52 3.84
N GLU A 28 25.14 -9.63 2.53
CA GLU A 28 24.12 -9.47 1.48
C GLU A 28 23.12 -10.64 1.51
N SER A 29 23.61 -11.87 1.67
CA SER A 29 22.74 -13.04 1.83
C SER A 29 21.89 -12.99 3.11
N ILE A 30 22.41 -12.46 4.22
CA ILE A 30 21.64 -12.33 5.46
C ILE A 30 20.50 -11.31 5.28
N ILE A 31 20.79 -10.15 4.70
CA ILE A 31 19.78 -9.10 4.45
C ILE A 31 18.74 -9.60 3.44
N GLN A 32 19.19 -10.24 2.34
CA GLN A 32 18.30 -10.82 1.35
C GLN A 32 17.41 -11.92 1.94
N GLY A 33 17.97 -12.79 2.78
CA GLY A 33 17.22 -13.83 3.48
C GLY A 33 16.20 -13.24 4.46
N PHE A 34 16.58 -12.20 5.21
CA PHE A 34 15.67 -11.50 6.12
C PHE A 34 14.52 -10.80 5.40
N LEU A 35 14.81 -10.06 4.32
CA LEU A 35 13.79 -9.41 3.50
C LEU A 35 12.85 -10.43 2.84
N PHE A 36 13.41 -11.54 2.33
CA PHE A 36 12.63 -12.63 1.77
C PHE A 36 11.72 -13.29 2.82
N LEU A 37 12.25 -13.55 4.02
CA LEU A 37 11.49 -14.12 5.12
C LEU A 37 10.37 -13.18 5.58
N CYS A 38 10.67 -11.89 5.71
CA CYS A 38 9.69 -10.87 6.06
C CYS A 38 8.56 -10.80 5.03
N GLY A 39 8.89 -10.78 3.73
CA GLY A 39 7.91 -10.84 2.65
C GLY A 39 7.09 -12.13 2.65
N ALA A 40 7.74 -13.29 2.84
CA ALA A 40 7.08 -14.59 2.90
C ALA A 40 6.09 -14.67 4.08
N ILE A 41 6.49 -14.19 5.27
CA ILE A 41 5.63 -14.11 6.45
C ILE A 41 4.45 -13.17 6.20
N SER A 42 4.68 -12.01 5.58
CA SER A 42 3.62 -11.06 5.25
C SER A 42 2.56 -11.66 4.31
N ILE A 43 3.01 -12.34 3.25
CA ILE A 43 2.13 -13.04 2.31
C ILE A 43 1.38 -14.18 3.03
N LEU A 44 2.09 -15.01 3.81
CA LEU A 44 1.48 -16.10 4.56
C LEU A 44 0.41 -15.59 5.54
N THR A 45 0.69 -14.49 6.25
CA THR A 45 -0.26 -13.84 7.16
C THR A 45 -1.48 -13.35 6.40
N THR A 46 -1.29 -12.73 5.25
CA THR A 46 -2.39 -12.26 4.39
C THR A 46 -3.27 -13.42 3.94
N VAL A 47 -2.66 -14.53 3.48
CA VAL A 47 -3.38 -15.74 3.08
C VAL A 47 -4.12 -16.35 4.28
N GLY A 48 -3.50 -16.38 5.46
CA GLY A 48 -4.14 -16.85 6.69
C GLY A 48 -5.38 -16.04 7.06
N ILE A 49 -5.30 -14.70 6.98
CA ILE A 49 -6.45 -13.82 7.20
C ILE A 49 -7.57 -14.13 6.20
N VAL A 50 -7.25 -14.23 4.91
CA VAL A 50 -8.25 -14.52 3.87
C VAL A 50 -8.89 -15.89 4.10
N TYR A 51 -8.10 -16.90 4.50
CA TYR A 51 -8.61 -18.24 4.76
C TYR A 51 -9.55 -18.28 5.97
N GLU A 52 -9.16 -17.69 7.10
CA GLU A 52 -10.00 -17.67 8.31
C GLU A 52 -11.29 -16.88 8.05
N LEU A 53 -11.20 -15.69 7.44
CA LEU A 53 -12.38 -14.90 7.10
C LEU A 53 -13.28 -15.61 6.09
N GLY A 54 -12.70 -16.28 5.08
CA GLY A 54 -13.46 -17.01 4.07
C GLY A 54 -14.19 -18.21 4.65
N LYS A 55 -13.55 -18.97 5.53
CA LYS A 55 -14.17 -20.10 6.23
C LYS A 55 -15.31 -19.63 7.13
N GLU A 56 -15.11 -18.58 7.92
CA GLU A 56 -16.13 -18.02 8.80
C GLU A 56 -17.33 -17.49 7.98
N ALA A 57 -17.05 -16.80 6.87
CA ALA A 57 -18.09 -16.30 5.96
C ALA A 57 -18.88 -17.44 5.31
N LEU A 58 -18.22 -18.51 4.85
CA LEU A 58 -18.93 -19.68 4.29
C LEU A 58 -19.79 -20.39 5.34
N LEU A 59 -19.29 -20.51 6.58
CA LEU A 59 -20.03 -21.10 7.69
C LEU A 59 -21.26 -20.25 8.03
N PHE A 60 -21.12 -18.92 8.04
CA PHE A 60 -22.20 -17.95 8.18
C PHE A 60 -23.30 -18.12 7.12
N PHE A 61 -22.94 -18.35 5.86
CA PHE A 61 -23.92 -18.58 4.78
C PHE A 61 -24.50 -20.00 4.73
N THR A 62 -23.90 -20.96 5.44
CA THR A 62 -24.39 -22.35 5.48
C THR A 62 -25.41 -22.56 6.59
N THR A 63 -25.47 -21.67 7.58
CA THR A 63 -26.50 -21.70 8.64
C THR A 63 -27.87 -21.37 8.02
N PRO A 64 -28.89 -22.25 8.12
CA PRO A 64 -30.21 -22.07 7.50
C PRO A 64 -31.00 -20.83 7.97
N GLU A 65 -30.53 -20.18 9.02
CA GLU A 65 -31.17 -19.04 9.70
C GLU A 65 -30.77 -17.68 9.09
N VAL A 66 -29.80 -17.64 8.16
CA VAL A 66 -29.32 -16.38 7.57
C VAL A 66 -29.41 -16.44 6.04
N THR A 67 -30.58 -16.07 5.50
CA THR A 67 -30.72 -15.97 4.04
C THR A 67 -30.08 -14.67 3.54
N LEU A 68 -29.39 -14.69 2.37
CA LEU A 68 -28.80 -13.47 1.76
C LEU A 68 -29.81 -12.31 1.70
N TYR A 69 -31.08 -12.61 1.45
CA TYR A 69 -32.16 -11.64 1.47
C TYR A 69 -32.29 -10.93 2.82
N GLU A 70 -32.34 -11.67 3.93
CA GLU A 70 -32.44 -11.12 5.29
C GLU A 70 -31.19 -10.34 5.69
N PHE A 71 -30.01 -10.74 5.18
CA PHE A 71 -28.78 -9.97 5.39
C PHE A 71 -28.84 -8.58 4.74
N PHE A 72 -29.37 -8.49 3.51
CA PHE A 72 -29.51 -7.22 2.79
C PHE A 72 -30.70 -6.39 3.26
N THR A 73 -31.83 -7.01 3.64
CA THR A 73 -33.03 -6.29 4.11
C THR A 73 -33.05 -6.04 5.62
N GLY A 74 -32.18 -6.73 6.38
CA GLY A 74 -32.09 -6.62 7.82
C GLY A 74 -31.64 -5.23 8.27
N THR A 75 -32.46 -4.60 9.11
CA THR A 75 -32.17 -3.27 9.67
C THR A 75 -31.52 -3.33 11.06
N ASN A 76 -31.44 -4.51 11.67
CA ASN A 76 -30.89 -4.71 13.00
C ASN A 76 -29.57 -5.50 12.92
N TRP A 77 -28.64 -5.16 13.82
CA TRP A 77 -27.41 -5.92 14.04
C TRP A 77 -27.44 -6.48 15.45
N GLN A 78 -27.86 -7.74 15.59
CA GLN A 78 -27.94 -8.45 16.88
C GLN A 78 -27.29 -9.83 16.78
N PRO A 79 -25.96 -9.92 17.00
CA PRO A 79 -25.22 -11.18 16.93
C PRO A 79 -25.69 -12.23 17.95
N ALA A 80 -26.29 -11.79 19.06
CA ALA A 80 -26.75 -12.65 20.15
C ALA A 80 -27.94 -13.55 19.76
N ILE A 81 -28.71 -13.15 18.75
CA ILE A 81 -29.87 -13.90 18.23
C ILE A 81 -29.68 -14.29 16.76
N LEU A 82 -28.44 -14.25 16.27
CA LEU A 82 -28.06 -14.55 14.87
C LEU A 82 -28.76 -13.65 13.82
N GLU A 83 -29.17 -12.43 14.19
CA GLU A 83 -29.70 -11.44 13.26
C GLU A 83 -28.60 -10.50 12.76
N PHE A 84 -28.31 -10.55 11.47
CA PHE A 84 -27.24 -9.78 10.85
C PHE A 84 -27.75 -8.94 9.69
N GLY A 85 -27.97 -7.65 9.93
CA GLY A 85 -28.30 -6.69 8.88
C GLY A 85 -27.10 -5.89 8.39
N ILE A 86 -26.98 -5.65 7.08
CA ILE A 86 -25.89 -4.83 6.53
C ILE A 86 -26.08 -3.32 6.73
N TRP A 87 -27.34 -2.86 6.87
CA TRP A 87 -27.68 -1.43 6.95
C TRP A 87 -26.99 -0.71 8.12
N PRO A 88 -26.98 -1.25 9.35
CA PRO A 88 -26.26 -0.66 10.48
C PRO A 88 -24.77 -0.45 10.20
N LEU A 89 -24.11 -1.39 9.51
CA LEU A 89 -22.69 -1.28 9.18
C LEU A 89 -22.44 -0.16 8.15
N ILE A 90 -23.24 -0.13 7.08
CA ILE A 90 -23.14 0.91 6.05
C ILE A 90 -23.37 2.29 6.67
N LEU A 91 -24.43 2.44 7.45
CA LEU A 91 -24.75 3.70 8.12
C LEU A 91 -23.64 4.09 9.09
N ALA A 92 -23.10 3.16 9.88
CA ALA A 92 -21.98 3.43 10.77
C ALA A 92 -20.76 3.98 10.02
N THR A 93 -20.36 3.38 8.89
CA THR A 93 -19.23 3.87 8.07
C THR A 93 -19.51 5.25 7.47
N ILE A 94 -20.72 5.49 6.96
CA ILE A 94 -21.11 6.79 6.41
C ILE A 94 -21.07 7.87 7.50
N PHE A 95 -21.69 7.62 8.65
CA PHE A 95 -21.73 8.59 9.74
C PHE A 95 -20.33 8.87 10.31
N THR A 96 -19.52 7.84 10.55
CA THR A 96 -18.15 8.03 11.04
C THR A 96 -17.29 8.79 10.04
N SER A 97 -17.37 8.44 8.75
CA SER A 97 -16.63 9.15 7.69
C SER A 97 -17.10 10.60 7.54
N LEU A 98 -18.41 10.86 7.64
CA LEU A 98 -18.98 12.21 7.56
C LEU A 98 -18.52 13.07 8.74
N ILE A 99 -18.59 12.56 9.96
CA ILE A 99 -18.13 13.26 11.16
C ILE A 99 -16.62 13.51 11.06
N ALA A 100 -15.85 12.51 10.62
CA ALA A 100 -14.41 12.66 10.42
C ALA A 100 -14.11 13.77 9.40
N MET A 101 -14.81 13.83 8.27
CA MET A 101 -14.66 14.92 7.29
C MET A 101 -15.08 16.28 7.86
N LEU A 102 -16.19 16.34 8.59
CA LEU A 102 -16.66 17.58 9.21
C LEU A 102 -15.65 18.18 10.19
N VAL A 103 -14.83 17.36 10.85
CA VAL A 103 -13.76 17.82 11.75
C VAL A 103 -12.45 18.03 11.00
N ALA A 104 -12.08 17.11 10.10
CA ALA A 104 -10.82 17.14 9.37
C ALA A 104 -10.75 18.27 8.35
N LEU A 105 -11.86 18.60 7.67
CA LEU A 105 -11.88 19.63 6.63
C LEU A 105 -11.67 21.04 7.20
N PRO A 106 -12.38 21.51 8.25
CA PRO A 106 -12.13 22.83 8.83
C PRO A 106 -10.70 22.96 9.39
N VAL A 107 -10.20 21.93 10.08
CA VAL A 107 -8.85 21.94 10.64
C VAL A 107 -7.79 21.90 9.54
N GLY A 108 -7.98 21.05 8.52
CA GLY A 108 -7.08 20.94 7.37
C GLY A 108 -7.05 22.24 6.56
N LEU A 109 -8.22 22.83 6.29
CA LEU A 109 -8.33 24.09 5.57
C LEU A 109 -7.74 25.25 6.38
N ALA A 110 -7.99 25.34 7.68
CA ALA A 110 -7.39 26.36 8.54
C ALA A 110 -5.85 26.29 8.53
N LYS A 111 -5.28 25.09 8.60
CA LYS A 111 -3.83 24.87 8.47
C LYS A 111 -3.31 25.28 7.08
N ALA A 112 -4.03 24.91 6.02
CA ALA A 112 -3.64 25.25 4.65
C ALA A 112 -3.67 26.76 4.41
N VAL A 113 -4.70 27.47 4.87
CA VAL A 113 -4.83 28.93 4.75
C VAL A 113 -3.76 29.63 5.60
N TYR A 114 -3.55 29.20 6.85
CA TYR A 114 -2.49 29.77 7.69
C TYR A 114 -1.11 29.61 7.03
N LEU A 115 -0.84 28.47 6.41
CA LEU A 115 0.41 28.27 5.69
C LEU A 115 0.48 29.07 4.38
N SER A 116 -0.61 29.24 3.66
CA SER A 116 -0.62 30.01 2.41
C SER A 116 -0.44 31.51 2.66
N GLU A 117 -1.03 32.03 3.73
CA GLU A 117 -1.12 33.48 3.98
C GLU A 117 -0.07 33.97 4.98
N TYR A 118 0.25 33.17 6.01
CA TYR A 118 1.10 33.57 7.14
C TYR A 118 2.47 32.87 7.20
N ALA A 119 2.80 32.02 6.22
CA ALA A 119 4.11 31.38 6.19
C ALA A 119 5.22 32.38 5.82
N SER A 120 5.90 32.89 6.84
CA SER A 120 7.26 33.44 6.69
C SER A 120 8.23 32.36 6.16
N ASP A 121 9.32 32.78 5.52
CA ASP A 121 10.32 31.89 4.86
C ASP A 121 10.82 30.72 5.73
N ARG A 122 10.78 30.85 7.06
CA ARG A 122 11.13 29.79 8.03
C ARG A 122 10.12 28.62 8.06
N ALA A 123 8.82 28.88 7.94
CA ALA A 123 7.81 27.82 7.85
C ALA A 123 7.94 27.05 6.53
N ARG A 124 8.27 27.74 5.44
CA ARG A 124 8.47 27.16 4.11
C ARG A 124 9.63 26.16 4.05
N ASN A 125 10.71 26.38 4.81
CA ASN A 125 11.85 25.46 4.87
C ASN A 125 11.62 24.24 5.78
N ILE A 126 10.75 24.33 6.79
CA ILE A 126 10.43 23.22 7.70
C ILE A 126 9.38 22.28 7.10
N LEU A 127 8.47 22.80 6.25
CA LEU A 127 7.39 21.99 5.68
C LEU A 127 7.76 21.31 4.36
N LYS A 128 8.74 21.81 3.61
CA LYS A 128 9.25 21.16 2.39
C LYS A 128 9.70 19.70 2.56
N PRO A 129 10.33 19.28 3.68
CA PRO A 129 10.74 17.89 3.88
C PRO A 129 9.65 16.97 4.45
N LEU A 130 8.52 17.54 4.88
CA LEU A 130 7.42 16.83 5.53
C LEU A 130 6.22 16.61 4.59
N LEU A 131 6.23 17.26 3.42
CA LEU A 131 5.27 17.11 2.32
C LEU A 131 5.89 16.29 1.18
#